data_AF-A0A0D2KEL3-F1
#
_entry.id   AF-A0A0D2KEL3-F1
#
_cell.length_a   1.000
_cell.length_b   1.000
_cell.length_c   1.000
_cell.angle_alpha   90.00
_cell.angle_beta   90.00
_cell.angle_gamma   90.00
#
_symmetry.space_group_name_H-M   'P 1'
#
loop_
_entity.id
_entity.type
_entity.pdbx_description
1 polymer ?
#
loop_
_entity_poly.entity_id
_entity_poly.type
_entity_poly.pdbx_seq_one_letter_code
_entity_poly.pdbx_strand_id
1 'polypeptide(L)'
;GLRPLTRKEFLARFQSAATAAGVGPLKAHGIRIGGVLEYILRGVSLETVKTMGRWASDAFQLYLRQHTAILAPFIQSTPAHDAFTRITMPRVRN
;
A
#
# COMPACT_ATOMS: atom_id res chain seq x y z
N GLY A 1 -1.07 22.93 18.28
CA GLY A 1 -1.64 21.67 17.76
C GLY A 1 -0.70 21.05 16.74
N LEU A 2 -0.88 19.77 16.41
CA LEU A 2 -0.13 19.09 15.34
C LEU A 2 -0.55 19.66 13.98
N ARG A 3 0.43 19.91 13.11
CA ARG A 3 0.21 20.43 11.75
C ARG A 3 0.68 19.38 10.73
N PRO A 4 -0.14 19.04 9.71
CA PRO A 4 0.30 18.15 8.64
C PRO A 4 1.54 18.67 7.93
N LEU A 5 2.45 17.77 7.56
CA LEU A 5 3.61 18.11 6.75
C LEU A 5 3.19 18.49 5.32
N THR A 6 3.92 19.41 4.71
CA THR A 6 3.83 19.60 3.27
C THR A 6 4.37 18.36 2.55
N ARG A 7 3.94 18.15 1.30
CA ARG A 7 4.47 17.07 0.44
C ARG A 7 6.00 17.09 0.37
N LYS A 8 6.59 18.28 0.27
CA LYS A 8 8.05 18.47 0.16
C LYS A 8 8.76 17.98 1.42
N GLU A 9 8.29 18.40 2.59
CA GLU A 9 8.90 18.01 3.87
C GLU A 9 8.74 16.52 4.14
N PHE A 10 7.55 15.96 3.86
CA PHE A 10 7.33 14.52 3.98
C PHE A 10 8.29 13.71 3.12
N LEU A 11 8.42 14.06 1.82
CA LEU A 11 9.30 13.34 0.91
C LEU A 11 10.78 13.50 1.28
N ALA A 12 11.20 14.68 1.75
CA ALA A 12 12.56 14.88 2.23
C ALA A 12 12.89 13.97 3.42
N ARG A 13 11.98 13.89 4.40
CA ARG A 13 12.13 13.00 5.56
C ARG A 13 12.15 11.53 5.15
N PHE A 14 11.23 11.14 4.28
CA PHE A 14 11.14 9.77 3.80
C PHE A 14 12.39 9.36 3.02
N GLN A 15 12.90 10.23 2.13
CA GLN A 15 14.09 9.94 1.35
C GLN A 15 15.33 9.82 2.25
N SER A 16 15.45 10.66 3.29
CA SER A 16 16.51 10.54 4.29
C SER A 16 16.47 9.18 5.00
N ALA A 17 15.28 8.73 5.41
CA ALA A 17 15.10 7.41 6.03
C ALA A 17 15.41 6.27 5.05
N ALA A 18 14.95 6.37 3.80
CA ALA A 18 15.23 5.36 2.76
C ALA A 18 16.72 5.24 2.49
N THR A 19 17.43 6.37 2.35
CA THR A 19 18.88 6.39 2.17
C THR A 19 19.61 5.79 3.37
N ALA A 20 19.20 6.11 4.60
CA ALA A 20 19.77 5.51 5.80
C ALA A 20 19.55 3.98 5.85
N ALA A 21 18.45 3.49 5.27
CA ALA A 21 18.14 2.07 5.14
C ALA A 21 18.79 1.40 3.92
N GLY A 22 19.62 2.11 3.14
CA GLY A 22 20.24 1.57 1.92
C GLY A 22 19.26 1.35 0.76
N VAL A 23 18.05 1.90 0.86
CA VAL A 23 17.04 1.85 -0.21
C VAL A 23 17.28 3.01 -1.17
N GLY A 24 17.34 2.71 -2.47
CA GLY A 24 17.54 3.71 -3.52
C GLY A 24 16.45 4.81 -3.53
N PRO A 25 16.62 5.86 -4.35
CA PRO A 25 15.68 6.97 -4.40
C PRO A 25 14.27 6.51 -4.78
N LEU A 26 13.28 6.87 -3.94
CA LEU A 26 11.89 6.45 -4.11
C LEU A 26 11.03 7.63 -4.56
N LYS A 27 10.37 7.49 -5.72
CA LYS A 27 9.40 8.47 -6.20
C LYS A 27 8.09 8.35 -5.40
N ALA A 28 7.46 9.48 -5.10
CA ALA A 28 6.18 9.53 -4.39
C ALA A 28 5.09 8.61 -4.99
N HIS A 29 5.01 8.54 -6.32
CA HIS A 29 4.06 7.67 -7.02
C HIS A 29 4.38 6.18 -6.79
N GLY A 30 5.67 5.82 -6.77
CA GLY A 30 6.14 4.47 -6.46
C GLY A 30 5.79 4.03 -5.04
N ILE A 31 5.82 4.94 -4.07
CA ILE A 31 5.40 4.65 -2.68
C ILE A 31 3.92 4.25 -2.62
N ARG A 32 3.04 5.00 -3.32
CA ARG A 32 1.60 4.70 -3.34
C ARG A 32 1.32 3.32 -3.95
N ILE A 33 1.99 3.00 -5.06
CA ILE A 33 1.84 1.70 -5.74
C ILE A 33 2.41 0.58 -4.88
N GLY A 34 3.62 0.76 -4.33
CA GLY A 34 4.28 -0.23 -3.48
C GLY A 34 3.48 -0.52 -2.22
N GLY A 35 2.90 0.50 -1.58
CA GLY A 35 2.03 0.30 -0.42
C GLY A 35 0.80 -0.55 -0.74
N VAL A 36 0.20 -0.34 -1.92
CA VAL A 36 -0.96 -1.10 -2.39
C VAL A 36 -0.59 -2.55 -2.70
N LEU A 37 0.53 -2.79 -3.36
CA LEU A 37 1.06 -4.14 -3.55
C LEU A 37 1.28 -4.85 -2.21
N GLU A 38 1.86 -4.15 -1.25
CA GLU A 38 2.12 -4.67 0.09
C GLU A 38 0.83 -5.05 0.85
N TYR A 39 -0.23 -4.25 0.71
CA TYR A 39 -1.55 -4.60 1.26
C TYR A 39 -2.08 -5.90 0.68
N ILE A 40 -1.97 -6.05 -0.65
CA ILE A 40 -2.45 -7.23 -1.36
C ILE A 40 -1.65 -8.48 -0.95
N LEU A 41 -0.32 -8.37 -0.86
CA LEU A 41 0.54 -9.47 -0.40
C LEU A 41 0.24 -9.89 1.05
N ARG A 42 -0.34 -9.01 1.87
CA ARG A 42 -0.83 -9.33 3.22
C ARG A 42 -2.27 -9.85 3.27
N GLY A 43 -2.87 -10.14 2.12
CA GLY A 43 -4.20 -10.72 2.00
C GLY A 43 -5.34 -9.71 2.09
N VAL A 44 -5.07 -8.41 2.00
CA VAL A 44 -6.14 -7.40 1.89
C VAL A 44 -6.80 -7.53 0.52
N SER A 45 -8.14 -7.57 0.50
CA SER A 45 -8.89 -7.73 -0.75
C SER A 45 -8.62 -6.61 -1.75
N LEU A 46 -8.69 -6.93 -3.05
CA LEU A 46 -8.52 -5.95 -4.13
C LEU A 46 -9.50 -4.78 -4.01
N GLU A 47 -10.75 -5.04 -3.63
CA GLU A 47 -11.77 -4.00 -3.42
C GLU A 47 -11.40 -3.06 -2.28
N THR A 48 -10.95 -3.60 -1.15
CA THR A 48 -10.50 -2.78 -0.02
C THR A 48 -9.31 -1.90 -0.42
N VAL A 49 -8.34 -2.46 -1.14
CA VAL A 49 -7.16 -1.72 -1.59
C VAL A 49 -7.51 -0.65 -2.64
N LYS A 50 -8.49 -0.93 -3.52
CA LYS A 50 -9.06 0.03 -4.45
C LYS A 50 -9.67 1.23 -3.71
N THR A 51 -10.45 0.96 -2.66
CA THR A 51 -11.04 2.00 -1.79
C THR A 51 -9.95 2.80 -1.06
N MET A 52 -8.99 2.14 -0.41
CA MET A 52 -7.88 2.78 0.30
C MET A 52 -7.07 3.70 -0.62
N GLY A 53 -6.76 3.18 -1.80
CA GLY A 53 -6.03 3.89 -2.84
C GLY A 53 -6.89 4.88 -3.63
N ARG A 54 -8.15 5.11 -3.26
CA ARG A 54 -9.06 6.10 -3.89
C ARG A 54 -9.05 6.02 -5.42
N TRP A 55 -9.02 4.81 -5.96
CA TRP A 55 -9.09 4.61 -7.40
C TRP A 55 -10.54 4.59 -7.85
N ALA A 56 -10.87 5.46 -8.80
CA ALA A 56 -12.20 5.52 -9.40
C ALA A 56 -12.44 4.36 -10.39
N SER A 57 -11.38 3.73 -10.88
CA SER A 57 -11.45 2.64 -11.86
C SER A 57 -10.47 1.51 -11.51
N ASP A 58 -10.52 0.43 -12.28
CA ASP A 58 -9.62 -0.71 -12.15
C ASP A 58 -8.21 -0.46 -12.71
N ALA A 59 -7.86 0.79 -13.03
CA ALA A 59 -6.54 1.17 -13.51
C ALA A 59 -5.41 0.79 -12.54
N PHE A 60 -5.71 0.58 -11.25
CA PHE A 60 -4.73 0.10 -10.28
C PHE A 60 -4.25 -1.33 -10.56
N GLN A 61 -5.06 -2.15 -11.25
CA GLN A 61 -4.72 -3.54 -11.59
C GLN A 61 -3.52 -3.61 -12.54
N LEU A 62 -3.30 -2.60 -13.38
CA LEU A 62 -2.12 -2.47 -14.26
C LEU A 62 -0.79 -2.45 -13.48
N TYR A 63 -0.84 -2.11 -12.19
CA TYR A 63 0.34 -2.04 -11.34
C TYR A 63 0.59 -3.33 -10.56
N LEU A 64 -0.30 -4.33 -10.67
CA LEU A 64 -0.10 -5.67 -10.12
C LEU A 64 0.88 -6.44 -11.00
N ARG A 65 2.19 -6.25 -10.75
CA ARG A 65 3.25 -7.03 -11.40
C ARG A 65 3.44 -8.35 -10.64
N GLN A 66 3.89 -9.40 -11.33
CA GLN A 66 4.07 -10.75 -10.76
C GLN A 66 2.74 -11.38 -10.31
N HIS A 67 1.79 -11.49 -11.25
CA HIS A 67 0.46 -12.07 -11.03
C HIS A 67 0.48 -13.36 -10.20
N THR A 68 1.44 -14.26 -10.41
CA THR A 68 1.53 -15.53 -9.67
C THR A 68 1.78 -15.33 -8.17
N ALA A 69 2.67 -14.41 -7.78
CA ALA A 69 2.95 -14.11 -6.37
C ALA A 69 1.79 -13.39 -5.70
N ILE A 70 1.07 -12.55 -6.46
CA ILE A 70 -0.10 -11.83 -5.98
C ILE A 70 -1.32 -12.75 -5.85
N LEU A 71 -1.54 -13.65 -6.80
CA LEU A 71 -2.74 -14.51 -6.85
C LEU A 71 -2.60 -15.76 -5.99
N ALA A 72 -1.39 -16.26 -5.73
CA ALA A 72 -1.17 -17.46 -4.92
C ALA A 72 -1.84 -17.39 -3.52
N PRO A 73 -1.74 -16.29 -2.74
CA PRO A 73 -2.45 -16.16 -1.47
C PRO A 73 -3.98 -16.24 -1.60
N PHE A 74 -4.55 -15.71 -2.70
CA PHE A 74 -5.99 -15.75 -2.94
C PHE A 74 -6.48 -17.13 -3.37
N ILE A 75 -5.66 -17.90 -4.10
CA ILE A 75 -5.97 -19.28 -4.49
C ILE A 75 -5.85 -20.22 -3.28
N GLN A 76 -4.91 -19.96 -2.38
CA GLN A 76 -4.61 -20.82 -1.23
C GLN A 76 -5.50 -20.56 0.00
N SER A 77 -6.45 -19.61 -0.06
CA SER A 77 -7.32 -19.25 1.07
C SER A 77 -6.56 -18.90 2.35
N THR A 78 -5.37 -18.32 2.22
CA THR A 78 -4.55 -17.94 3.37
C THR A 78 -5.23 -16.77 4.09
N PRO A 79 -5.59 -16.91 5.38
CA PRO A 79 -6.29 -15.85 6.09
C PRO A 79 -5.43 -14.58 6.14
N ALA A 80 -6.06 -13.44 5.84
CA ALA A 80 -5.43 -12.13 5.94
C ALA A 80 -4.82 -11.97 7.34
N HIS A 81 -3.58 -11.47 7.44
CA HIS A 81 -2.94 -11.24 8.73
C HIS A 81 -3.75 -10.25 9.57
N ASP A 82 -4.50 -10.78 10.55
CA ASP A 82 -5.52 -10.07 11.34
C ASP A 82 -4.97 -8.81 12.06
N ALA A 83 -3.75 -8.88 12.59
CA ALA A 83 -3.14 -7.77 13.30
C ALA A 83 -2.86 -6.54 12.43
N PHE A 84 -2.39 -6.74 11.19
CA PHE A 84 -2.08 -5.65 10.26
C PHE A 84 -3.36 -5.01 9.75
N THR A 85 -4.31 -5.85 9.30
CA THR A 85 -5.65 -5.47 8.88
C THR A 85 -6.35 -4.56 9.91
N ARG A 86 -6.30 -4.93 11.20
CA ARG A 86 -6.92 -4.14 12.27
C ARG A 86 -6.39 -2.71 12.39
N ILE A 87 -5.12 -2.47 12.06
CA ILE A 87 -4.45 -1.18 12.23
C ILE A 87 -4.63 -0.31 10.98
N THR A 88 -4.59 -0.93 9.80
CA THR A 88 -4.47 -0.19 8.54
C THR A 88 -5.79 -0.04 7.79
N MET A 89 -6.78 -0.90 8.07
CA MET A 89 -8.07 -0.80 7.39
C MET A 89 -8.88 0.39 7.91
N PRO A 90 -9.41 1.26 7.02
CA PRO A 90 -10.35 2.28 7.44
C PRO A 90 -11.58 1.58 8.05
N ARG A 91 -12.10 2.11 9.17
CA ARG A 91 -13.37 1.63 9.72
C ARG A 91 -14.44 1.75 8.64
N VAL A 92 -14.94 0.61 8.17
CA VAL A 92 -16.08 0.57 7.27
C VAL A 92 -17.25 1.19 8.03
N ARG A 93 -17.73 2.34 7.55
CA ARG A 93 -19.02 2.88 7.98
C ARG A 93 -20.05 2.21 7.08
N ASN A 94 -20.87 1.36 7.67
CA ASN A 94 -22.10 0.88 7.04
C ASN A 94 -23.06 2.05 6.80
#